data_AF-A0A6I9NKV6-F1
#
_entry.id   AF-A0A6I9NKV6-F1
#
_cell.length_a   1.000
_cell.length_b   1.000
_cell.length_c   1.000
_cell.angle_alpha   90.00
_cell.angle_beta   90.00
_cell.angle_gamma   90.00
#
_symmetry.space_group_name_H-M   'P 1'
#
loop_
_entity.id
_entity.type
_entity.pdbx_description
1 polymer ?
#
loop_
_entity_poly.entity_id
_entity_poly.type
_entity_poly.pdbx_seq_one_letter_code
_entity_poly.pdbx_strand_id
1 'polypeptide(L)'
;SCCCCVFQVIGTPSEETWPGVNSLPHFKPDRFTVYSPKKLRQAWNKLGYVDHGEELASRFLQCFPKNRLSAQAALNHEYFSNLPPRLCELQDISSIFTVPNVKLQTESGDSIQVCARRNSQGKASSGGKH
;
A
#
# COMPACT_ATOMS: atom_id res chain seq x y z
N SER A 1 13.64 19.68 1.78
CA SER A 1 14.28 18.42 2.23
C SER A 1 13.41 17.17 2.11
N CYS A 2 12.08 17.20 2.32
CA CYS A 2 11.28 15.95 2.36
C CYS A 2 11.18 15.14 1.04
N CYS A 3 11.31 15.76 -0.13
CA CYS A 3 11.18 15.04 -1.41
C CYS A 3 12.34 14.08 -1.72
N CYS A 4 13.56 14.35 -1.20
CA CYS A 4 14.74 13.52 -1.50
C CYS A 4 14.58 12.08 -1.02
N CYS A 5 14.03 11.89 0.18
CA CYS A 5 13.82 10.56 0.77
C CYS A 5 12.79 9.74 -0.02
N VAL A 6 11.81 10.41 -0.62
CA VAL A 6 10.81 9.76 -1.46
C VAL A 6 11.45 9.30 -2.76
N PHE A 7 12.21 10.17 -3.45
CA PHE A 7 12.88 9.83 -4.72
C PHE A 7 13.89 8.69 -4.60
N GLN A 8 14.52 8.52 -3.43
CA GLN A 8 15.42 7.39 -3.18
C GLN A 8 14.73 6.02 -3.28
N VAL A 9 13.41 5.97 -3.02
CA VAL A 9 12.61 4.74 -3.05
C VAL A 9 11.85 4.63 -4.37
N ILE A 10 11.13 5.68 -4.77
CA ILE A 10 10.24 5.66 -5.95
C ILE A 10 10.92 6.06 -7.25
N GLY A 11 12.18 6.51 -7.19
CA GLY A 11 12.93 7.02 -8.33
C GLY A 11 12.85 8.54 -8.46
N THR A 12 13.82 9.11 -9.17
CA THR A 12 13.85 10.54 -9.47
C THR A 12 12.90 10.83 -10.65
N PRO A 13 11.98 11.80 -10.53
CA PRO A 13 11.07 12.11 -11.61
C PRO A 13 11.81 12.71 -12.81
N SER A 14 11.34 12.35 -13.99
CA SER A 14 11.78 12.81 -15.30
C SER A 14 10.58 13.39 -16.06
N GLU A 15 10.80 14.10 -17.17
CA GLU A 15 9.70 14.59 -18.03
C GLU A 15 8.78 13.47 -18.54
N GLU A 16 9.28 12.24 -18.64
CA GLU A 16 8.49 11.06 -18.99
C GLU A 16 7.53 10.65 -17.88
N THR A 17 7.99 10.66 -16.62
CA THR A 17 7.22 10.19 -15.46
C THR A 17 6.38 11.29 -14.82
N TRP A 18 6.79 12.55 -14.96
CA TRP A 18 6.07 13.74 -14.55
C TRP A 18 6.28 14.85 -15.59
N PRO A 19 5.35 14.99 -16.55
CA PRO A 19 5.41 16.05 -17.56
C PRO A 19 5.39 17.45 -16.93
N GLY A 20 6.37 18.28 -17.27
CA GLY A 20 6.54 19.63 -16.74
C GLY A 20 7.23 19.70 -15.38
N VAL A 21 7.82 18.60 -14.88
CA VAL A 21 8.55 18.61 -13.60
C VAL A 21 9.68 19.64 -13.57
N ASN A 22 10.35 19.89 -14.71
CA ASN A 22 11.43 20.87 -14.82
C ASN A 22 10.95 22.33 -14.70
N SER A 23 9.66 22.58 -14.90
CA SER A 23 9.08 23.93 -14.77
C SER A 23 8.69 24.28 -13.33
N LEU A 24 8.81 23.33 -12.39
CA LEU A 24 8.47 23.56 -11.00
C LEU A 24 9.50 24.46 -10.31
N PRO A 25 9.08 25.49 -9.57
CA PRO A 25 9.97 26.52 -9.01
C PRO A 25 11.02 25.99 -8.01
N HIS A 26 10.79 24.79 -7.46
CA HIS A 26 11.68 24.16 -6.47
C HIS A 26 12.33 22.88 -6.96
N PHE A 27 12.07 22.46 -8.20
CA PHE A 27 12.71 21.29 -8.79
C PHE A 27 14.00 21.71 -9.50
N LYS A 28 15.14 21.28 -8.97
CA LYS A 28 16.47 21.52 -9.56
C LYS A 28 17.13 20.18 -9.86
N PRO A 29 16.95 19.61 -11.06
CA PRO A 29 17.42 18.25 -11.37
C PRO A 29 18.92 18.09 -11.12
N ASP A 30 19.74 19.11 -11.40
CA ASP A 30 21.19 19.11 -11.16
C ASP A 30 21.61 18.97 -9.69
N ARG A 31 20.68 19.19 -8.75
CA ARG A 31 20.95 19.07 -7.31
C ARG A 31 20.53 17.72 -6.74
N PHE A 32 19.91 16.85 -7.53
CA PHE A 32 19.45 15.53 -7.08
C PHE A 32 20.33 14.44 -7.66
N THR A 33 20.68 13.47 -6.82
CA THR A 33 21.18 12.18 -7.30
C THR A 33 20.05 11.46 -8.03
N VAL A 34 20.33 10.99 -9.24
CA VAL A 34 19.38 10.20 -10.02
C VAL A 34 19.26 8.81 -9.38
N TYR A 35 18.07 8.50 -8.89
CA TYR A 35 17.73 7.19 -8.33
C TYR A 35 16.83 6.41 -9.30
N SER A 36 17.16 5.14 -9.52
CA SER A 36 16.26 4.21 -10.20
C SER A 36 15.15 3.75 -9.24
N PRO A 37 13.90 3.59 -9.74
CA PRO A 37 12.80 3.09 -8.92
C PRO A 37 13.11 1.70 -8.36
N LYS A 38 12.83 1.51 -7.07
CA LYS A 38 13.00 0.23 -6.38
C LYS A 38 11.65 -0.33 -5.98
N LYS A 39 11.58 -1.65 -5.80
CA LYS A 39 10.38 -2.29 -5.24
C LYS A 39 10.22 -1.85 -3.80
N LEU A 40 9.01 -1.43 -3.40
CA LEU A 40 8.75 -0.96 -2.03
C LEU A 40 9.08 -2.04 -0.99
N ARG A 41 8.88 -3.33 -1.32
CA ARG A 41 9.25 -4.43 -0.42
C ARG A 41 10.74 -4.44 -0.05
N GLN A 42 11.63 -3.88 -0.88
CA GLN A 42 13.07 -3.81 -0.59
C GLN A 42 13.40 -2.72 0.44
N ALA A 43 12.62 -1.64 0.47
CA ALA A 43 12.74 -0.59 1.48
C ALA A 43 11.96 -0.98 2.76
N TRP A 44 10.87 -1.73 2.61
CA TRP A 44 9.98 -2.12 3.69
C TRP A 44 9.61 -3.60 3.58
N ASN A 45 10.46 -4.47 4.13
CA ASN A 45 10.29 -5.93 4.05
C ASN A 45 8.94 -6.42 4.57
N LYS A 46 8.31 -5.71 5.53
CA LYS A 46 7.00 -6.09 6.07
C LYS A 46 5.90 -6.11 4.99
N LEU A 47 6.04 -5.30 3.95
CA LEU A 47 5.06 -5.18 2.87
C LEU A 47 4.99 -6.46 2.02
N GLY A 48 6.06 -7.26 2.02
CA GLY A 48 6.09 -8.56 1.35
C GLY A 48 5.20 -9.62 2.00
N TYR A 49 4.76 -9.42 3.25
CA TYR A 49 3.86 -10.35 3.95
C TYR A 49 2.39 -9.94 3.86
N VAL A 50 2.09 -8.78 3.25
CA VAL A 50 0.72 -8.26 3.16
C VAL A 50 0.24 -8.37 1.72
N ASP A 51 -0.75 -9.22 1.49
CA ASP A 51 -1.33 -9.45 0.17
C ASP A 51 -1.85 -8.13 -0.42
N HIS A 52 -1.49 -7.87 -1.68
CA HIS A 52 -1.83 -6.65 -2.42
C HIS A 52 -1.37 -5.32 -1.77
N GLY A 53 -0.62 -5.37 -0.65
CA GLY A 53 -0.18 -4.19 0.09
C GLY A 53 0.89 -3.39 -0.65
N GLU A 54 1.82 -4.08 -1.32
CA GLU A 54 2.84 -3.43 -2.15
C GLU A 54 2.22 -2.68 -3.33
N GLU A 55 1.22 -3.26 -3.98
CA GLU A 55 0.53 -2.62 -5.10
C GLU A 55 -0.21 -1.36 -4.65
N LEU A 56 -1.02 -1.46 -3.59
CA LEU A 56 -1.76 -0.34 -3.04
C LEU A 56 -0.82 0.81 -2.62
N ALA A 57 0.26 0.50 -1.89
CA ALA A 57 1.23 1.49 -1.47
C ALA A 57 1.94 2.15 -2.66
N SER A 58 2.25 1.38 -3.71
CA SER A 58 2.85 1.93 -4.93
C SER A 58 1.90 2.91 -5.62
N ARG A 59 0.60 2.62 -5.65
CA ARG A 59 -0.42 3.51 -6.23
C ARG A 59 -0.63 4.81 -5.43
N PHE A 60 -0.33 4.81 -4.13
CA PHE A 60 -0.32 6.03 -3.32
C PHE A 60 0.98 6.84 -3.45
N LEU A 61 2.11 6.15 -3.51
CA LEU A 61 3.45 6.74 -3.55
C LEU A 61 3.89 7.06 -4.99
N GLN A 62 3.11 7.90 -5.66
CA GLN A 62 3.40 8.37 -7.02
C GLN A 62 4.17 9.69 -7.00
N CYS A 63 5.20 9.81 -7.86
CA CYS A 63 5.94 11.07 -8.07
C CYS A 63 5.01 12.19 -8.55
N PHE A 64 4.20 11.88 -9.57
CA PHE A 64 3.24 12.83 -10.10
C PHE A 64 1.93 12.74 -9.28
N PRO A 65 1.52 13.82 -8.58
CA PRO A 65 0.36 13.77 -7.70
C PRO A 65 -0.95 13.43 -8.43
N LYS A 66 -1.08 13.74 -9.73
CA LYS A 66 -2.29 13.40 -10.50
C LYS A 66 -2.45 11.90 -10.75
N ASN A 67 -1.35 11.13 -10.69
CA ASN A 67 -1.40 9.68 -10.85
C ASN A 67 -1.71 8.96 -9.52
N ARG A 68 -1.79 9.70 -8.41
CA ARG A 68 -2.07 9.13 -7.09
C ARG A 68 -3.50 8.58 -7.04
N LEU A 69 -3.63 7.36 -6.51
CA LEU A 69 -4.93 6.74 -6.29
C LEU A 69 -5.79 7.57 -5.32
N SER A 70 -7.05 7.82 -5.67
CA SER A 70 -7.99 8.50 -4.79
C SER A 70 -8.38 7.61 -3.60
N ALA A 71 -8.78 8.22 -2.48
CA ALA A 71 -9.23 7.47 -1.31
C ALA A 71 -10.40 6.53 -1.65
N GLN A 72 -11.37 7.00 -2.44
CA GLN A 72 -12.51 6.19 -2.88
C GLN A 72 -12.08 4.99 -3.73
N ALA A 73 -11.16 5.18 -4.67
CA ALA A 73 -10.65 4.09 -5.48
C ALA A 73 -9.80 3.10 -4.66
N ALA A 74 -9.07 3.60 -3.66
CA ALA A 74 -8.30 2.77 -2.75
C ALA A 74 -9.16 1.86 -1.89
N LEU A 75 -10.33 2.33 -1.42
CA LEU A 75 -11.27 1.50 -0.65
C LEU A 75 -11.79 0.29 -1.44
N ASN A 76 -11.84 0.39 -2.78
CA ASN A 76 -12.25 -0.71 -3.67
C ASN A 76 -11.09 -1.64 -4.07
N HIS A 77 -9.88 -1.43 -3.54
CA HIS A 77 -8.72 -2.23 -3.88
C HIS A 77 -8.78 -3.62 -3.24
N GLU A 78 -8.20 -4.65 -3.89
CA GLU A 78 -8.17 -6.04 -3.39
C GLU A 78 -7.54 -6.20 -2.01
N TYR A 79 -6.69 -5.24 -1.61
CA TYR A 79 -6.14 -5.14 -0.25
C TYR A 79 -7.25 -5.13 0.82
N PHE A 80 -8.37 -4.46 0.56
CA PHE A 80 -9.51 -4.36 1.46
C PHE A 80 -10.58 -5.43 1.22
N SER A 81 -10.36 -6.39 0.31
CA SER A 81 -11.33 -7.47 0.01
C SER A 81 -11.68 -8.34 1.23
N ASN A 82 -10.78 -8.40 2.22
CA ASN A 82 -10.98 -9.13 3.47
C ASN A 82 -11.90 -8.39 4.48
N LEU A 83 -12.31 -7.16 4.18
CA LEU A 83 -13.20 -6.38 5.02
C LEU A 83 -14.67 -6.65 4.67
N PRO A 84 -15.58 -6.70 5.65
CA PRO A 84 -16.99 -6.91 5.39
C PRO A 84 -17.58 -5.75 4.55
N PRO A 85 -18.40 -6.04 3.51
CA PRO A 85 -18.97 -5.02 2.62
C PRO A 85 -19.76 -3.92 3.34
N ARG A 86 -20.37 -4.26 4.49
CA ARG A 86 -21.13 -3.32 5.33
C ARG A 86 -20.29 -2.13 5.83
N LEU A 87 -18.96 -2.22 5.82
CA LEU A 87 -18.09 -1.09 6.16
C LEU A 87 -18.20 0.05 5.14
N CYS A 88 -18.38 -0.27 3.86
CA CYS A 88 -18.51 0.73 2.80
C CYS A 88 -19.88 1.43 2.81
N GLU A 89 -20.86 0.88 3.54
CA GLU A 89 -22.23 1.40 3.66
C GLU A 89 -22.46 2.19 4.96
N LEU A 90 -21.43 2.32 5.80
CA LEU A 90 -21.52 3.06 7.05
C LEU A 90 -21.76 4.55 6.79
N GLN A 91 -22.55 5.16 7.67
CA GLN A 91 -22.65 6.61 7.72
C GLN A 91 -21.32 7.21 8.20
N ASP A 92 -20.99 8.41 7.73
CA ASP A 92 -19.73 9.09 8.04
C ASP A 92 -19.50 9.30 9.56
N ILE A 93 -20.57 9.34 10.34
CA ILE A 93 -20.52 9.49 11.81
C ILE A 93 -20.47 8.15 12.57
N SER A 94 -20.64 7.03 11.88
CA SER A 94 -20.66 5.70 12.48
C SER A 94 -19.24 5.15 12.61
N SER A 95 -18.96 4.53 13.76
CA SER A 95 -17.68 3.85 13.96
C SER A 95 -17.60 2.57 13.14
N ILE A 96 -16.42 2.28 12.57
CA ILE A 96 -16.16 0.99 11.90
C ILE A 96 -16.30 -0.21 12.85
N PHE A 97 -16.14 0.01 14.16
CA PHE A 97 -16.28 -1.02 15.19
C PHE A 97 -17.73 -1.33 15.56
N THR A 98 -18.68 -0.56 15.03
CA THR A 98 -20.11 -0.86 15.16
C THR A 98 -20.52 -2.05 14.29
N VAL A 99 -19.73 -2.39 13.27
CA VAL A 99 -19.99 -3.55 12.40
C VAL A 99 -19.66 -4.85 13.14
N PRO A 100 -20.60 -5.81 13.24
CA PRO A 100 -20.33 -7.11 13.79
C PRO A 100 -19.16 -7.77 13.06
N ASN A 101 -18.24 -8.39 13.81
CA ASN A 101 -17.02 -9.05 13.32
C ASN A 101 -15.85 -8.12 12.95
N VAL A 102 -15.99 -6.79 13.11
CA VAL A 102 -14.85 -5.86 13.02
C VAL A 102 -14.29 -5.63 14.42
N LYS A 103 -13.08 -6.13 14.68
CA LYS A 103 -12.39 -5.97 15.96
C LYS A 103 -10.93 -5.63 15.74
N LEU A 104 -10.37 -4.79 16.62
CA LEU A 104 -8.94 -4.58 16.67
C LEU A 104 -8.25 -5.87 17.11
N GLN A 105 -7.18 -6.23 16.41
CA GLN A 105 -6.28 -7.29 16.89
C GLN A 105 -5.31 -6.68 17.90
N THR A 106 -5.15 -7.33 19.05
CA THR A 106 -4.14 -6.94 20.04
C THR A 106 -2.74 -7.06 19.44
N GLU A 107 -1.92 -6.03 19.60
CA GLU A 107 -0.53 -6.06 19.15
C GLU A 107 0.27 -7.06 20.00
N SER A 108 0.40 -8.30 19.51
CA SER A 108 1.42 -9.22 20.01
C SER A 108 2.78 -8.71 19.51
N GLY A 109 3.77 -8.57 20.39
CA GLY A 109 5.04 -7.86 20.22
C GLY A 109 5.98 -8.23 19.05
N ASP A 110 5.48 -8.91 18.02
CA ASP A 110 6.11 -9.06 16.71
C ASP A 110 5.03 -8.90 15.63
N SER A 111 4.85 -7.68 15.11
CA SER A 111 3.87 -7.36 14.05
C SER A 111 4.08 -8.19 12.76
N ILE A 112 5.18 -8.93 12.67
CA ILE A 112 5.59 -9.79 11.55
C ILE A 112 4.73 -11.06 11.46
N GLN A 113 4.29 -11.62 12.60
CA GLN A 113 3.63 -12.93 12.67
C GLN A 113 2.15 -12.92 12.28
N VAL A 114 1.50 -11.75 12.26
CA VAL A 114 0.04 -11.64 12.05
C VAL A 114 -0.34 -11.80 10.58
N CYS A 115 0.43 -11.22 9.67
CA CYS A 115 0.21 -11.30 8.22
C CYS A 115 0.57 -12.70 7.68
N ALA A 116 1.67 -13.28 8.18
CA ALA A 116 2.15 -14.60 7.78
C ALA A 116 1.18 -15.75 8.18
N ARG A 117 0.45 -15.61 9.29
CA ARG A 117 -0.45 -16.66 9.82
C ARG A 117 -1.72 -16.90 9.01
N ARG A 118 -2.17 -15.96 8.18
CA ARG A 118 -3.36 -16.17 7.33
C ARG A 118 -3.07 -17.03 6.10
N ASN A 119 -1.83 -17.03 5.63
CA ASN A 119 -1.45 -17.78 4.42
C ASN A 119 -1.31 -19.31 4.64
N SER A 120 -1.68 -19.83 5.82
CA SER A 120 -1.61 -21.26 6.15
C SER A 120 -2.97 -21.96 6.31
N GLN A 121 -4.09 -21.25 6.27
CA GLN A 121 -5.44 -21.86 6.31
C GLN A 121 -6.06 -21.89 4.91
N GLY A 122 -5.50 -22.72 4.03
CA GLY A 122 -5.97 -22.85 2.65
C GLY A 122 -5.51 -24.12 1.94
N LYS A 123 -5.42 -25.25 2.65
CA LYS A 123 -5.35 -26.58 2.01
C LYS A 123 -5.75 -27.70 3.00
N ALA A 124 -7.04 -28.00 3.07
CA ALA A 124 -7.55 -29.21 3.71
C ALA A 124 -8.75 -29.76 2.92
N SER A 125 -8.46 -30.74 2.06
CA SER A 125 -9.33 -31.73 1.39
C SER A 125 -8.68 -32.02 0.03
N SER A 126 -8.44 -33.25 -0.42
CA SER A 126 -9.05 -34.53 -0.10
C SER A 126 -8.09 -35.64 -0.57
N GLY A 127 -8.16 -36.84 0.02
CA GLY A 127 -7.55 -38.03 -0.59
C GLY A 127 -7.17 -39.14 0.38
N GLY A 128 -8.16 -39.77 1.02
CA GLY A 128 -7.97 -41.01 1.78
C GLY A 128 -9.04 -42.06 1.45
N LYS A 129 -8.60 -43.17 0.84
CA LYS A 129 -9.22 -44.52 0.72
C LYS A 129 -10.52 -44.59 -0.08
N HIS A 130 -10.76 -45.57 -0.96
CA HIS A 130 -10.35 -46.98 -1.03
C HIS A 130 -9.81 -47.36 -2.41
#